data_AF-A0A9D8IFW7-F1
#
_entry.id   AF-A0A9D8IFW7-F1
#
_cell.length_a   1.000
_cell.length_b   1.000
_cell.length_c   1.000
_cell.angle_alpha   90.00
_cell.angle_beta   90.00
_cell.angle_gamma   90.00
#
_symmetry.space_group_name_H-M   'P 1'
#
loop_
_entity.id
_entity.type
_entity.pdbx_description
1 polymer ?
#
loop_
_entity_poly.entity_id
_entity_poly.type
_entity_poly.pdbx_seq_one_letter_code
_entity_poly.pdbx_strand_id
1 'polypeptide(L)'
;MEKSKSITEKLTIQMSAFAKSISDHPPIRLQYRSKIIADIEKVHEGNLSSDVKRSNYIRLKEEWENNKNYEQMLQHETVKKCLQAAQLGMEVRRLIDKYSKLSLEDLNYIVSAILDEAGNISGKDFGELKLKSNEVFEEIKQDPIWNNMAETVLSEINNEILASSSGSNETLTTSTNKENETLMPTTNKEIVETSDTATMVTKEPVSVVK
;
A
#
# COMPACT_ATOMS: atom_id res chain seq x y z
N MET A 1 -13.93 2.54 -10.30
CA MET A 1 -13.77 1.59 -9.17
C MET A 1 -12.75 0.49 -9.44
N GLU A 2 -12.51 0.09 -10.69
CA GLU A 2 -11.56 -1.01 -10.97
C GLU A 2 -10.11 -0.72 -10.55
N LYS A 3 -9.67 0.53 -10.72
CA LYS A 3 -8.34 0.99 -10.27
C LYS A 3 -8.19 0.89 -8.73
N SER A 4 -9.21 1.32 -7.97
CA SER A 4 -9.18 1.25 -6.50
C SER A 4 -9.23 -0.20 -6.00
N LYS A 5 -9.98 -1.08 -6.66
CA LYS A 5 -10.00 -2.52 -6.37
C LYS A 5 -8.62 -3.15 -6.53
N SER A 6 -7.98 -2.94 -7.69
CA SER A 6 -6.64 -3.48 -7.97
C SER A 6 -5.58 -3.00 -6.97
N ILE A 7 -5.64 -1.72 -6.56
CA ILE A 7 -4.73 -1.15 -5.56
C ILE A 7 -4.94 -1.82 -4.19
N THR A 8 -6.19 -1.95 -3.74
CA THR A 8 -6.52 -2.58 -2.45
C THR A 8 -6.09 -4.05 -2.41
N GLU A 9 -6.31 -4.79 -3.49
CA GLU A 9 -5.87 -6.19 -3.60
C GLU A 9 -4.36 -6.31 -3.52
N LYS A 10 -3.63 -5.47 -4.27
CA LYS A 10 -2.16 -5.45 -4.26
C LYS A 10 -1.63 -5.13 -2.86
N LEU A 11 -2.19 -4.12 -2.20
CA LEU A 11 -1.78 -3.75 -0.84
C LEU A 11 -2.06 -4.88 0.15
N THR A 12 -3.22 -5.54 0.05
CA THR A 12 -3.59 -6.68 0.89
C THR A 12 -2.57 -7.82 0.76
N ILE A 13 -2.21 -8.16 -0.47
CA ILE A 13 -1.20 -9.19 -0.77
C ILE A 13 0.18 -8.78 -0.25
N GLN A 14 0.56 -7.51 -0.42
CA GLN A 14 1.84 -7.01 0.08
C GLN A 14 1.91 -7.09 1.61
N MET A 15 0.85 -6.71 2.31
CA MET A 15 0.81 -6.77 3.77
C MET A 15 0.83 -8.20 4.29
N SER A 16 0.12 -9.14 3.64
CA SER A 16 0.20 -10.56 4.01
C SER A 16 1.58 -11.16 3.71
N ALA A 17 2.20 -10.78 2.59
CA ALA A 17 3.57 -11.17 2.26
C ALA A 17 4.59 -10.61 3.27
N PHE A 18 4.45 -9.36 3.72
CA PHE A 18 5.29 -8.80 4.77
C PHE A 18 5.08 -9.49 6.11
N ALA A 19 3.83 -9.77 6.50
CA ALA A 19 3.55 -10.54 7.71
C ALA A 19 4.26 -11.89 7.69
N LYS A 20 4.19 -12.60 6.56
CA LYS A 20 4.89 -13.88 6.37
C LYS A 20 6.40 -13.72 6.42
N SER A 21 6.94 -12.75 5.67
CA SER A 21 8.39 -12.52 5.62
C SER A 21 8.98 -12.15 6.99
N ILE A 22 8.27 -11.35 7.79
CA ILE A 22 8.73 -10.93 9.13
C ILE A 22 8.57 -12.07 10.14
N SER A 23 7.56 -12.93 9.96
CA SER A 23 7.43 -14.16 10.75
C SER A 23 8.58 -15.13 10.46
N ASP A 24 8.90 -15.35 9.19
CA ASP A 24 9.95 -16.29 8.75
C ASP A 24 11.37 -15.73 9.00
N HIS A 25 11.52 -14.40 8.95
CA HIS A 25 12.79 -13.69 9.13
C HIS A 25 12.62 -12.54 10.14
N PRO A 26 12.69 -12.82 11.46
CA PRO A 26 12.55 -11.79 12.48
C PRO A 26 13.60 -10.68 12.33
N PRO A 27 13.24 -9.40 12.57
CA PRO A 27 14.20 -8.32 12.57
C PRO A 27 15.17 -8.48 13.75
N ILE A 28 16.47 -8.55 13.45
CA ILE A 28 17.54 -8.65 14.44
C ILE A 28 18.26 -7.31 14.54
N ARG A 29 18.44 -6.78 15.76
CA ARG A 29 19.14 -5.51 16.01
C ARG A 29 20.64 -5.73 16.10
N LEU A 30 21.27 -6.02 14.96
CA LEU A 30 22.71 -6.35 14.87
C LEU A 30 23.62 -5.30 15.54
N GLN A 31 23.27 -4.01 15.44
CA GLN A 31 24.03 -2.93 16.09
C GLN A 31 24.06 -3.08 17.63
N TYR A 32 22.94 -3.45 18.24
CA TYR A 32 22.84 -3.64 19.69
C TYR A 32 23.58 -4.89 20.15
N ARG A 33 23.45 -5.98 19.40
CA ARG A 33 24.19 -7.22 19.67
C ARG A 33 25.70 -7.01 19.60
N SER A 34 26.16 -6.29 18.57
CA SER A 34 27.59 -5.97 18.38
C SER A 34 28.12 -5.09 19.51
N LYS A 35 27.33 -4.12 19.98
CA LYS A 35 27.68 -3.28 21.13
C LYS A 35 27.85 -4.12 22.40
N ILE A 36 26.90 -5.01 22.70
CA ILE A 36 26.97 -5.87 23.90
C ILE A 36 28.21 -6.77 23.84
N ILE A 37 28.53 -7.34 22.67
CA ILE A 37 29.73 -8.15 22.49
C ILE A 37 31.00 -7.33 22.75
N ALA A 38 31.09 -6.12 22.19
CA ALA A 38 32.22 -5.23 22.44
C ALA A 38 32.34 -4.83 23.92
N ASP A 39 31.21 -4.63 24.62
CA ASP A 39 31.21 -4.30 26.05
C ASP A 39 31.58 -5.50 26.92
N ILE A 40 31.21 -6.73 26.50
CA ILE A 40 31.68 -7.99 27.11
C ILE A 40 33.20 -8.14 26.98
N GLU A 41 33.75 -7.82 25.82
CA GLU A 41 35.20 -7.87 25.54
C GLU A 41 35.97 -6.88 26.42
N LYS A 42 35.48 -5.64 26.53
CA LYS A 42 36.07 -4.64 27.46
C LYS A 42 36.07 -5.09 28.92
N VAL A 43 35.00 -5.74 29.38
CA VAL A 43 34.93 -6.28 30.76
C VAL A 43 35.92 -7.44 30.93
N HIS A 44 36.13 -8.23 29.88
CA HIS A 44 37.08 -9.34 29.88
C HIS A 44 38.53 -8.85 29.98
N GLU A 45 38.92 -7.95 29.07
CA GLU A 45 40.28 -7.38 28.96
C GLU A 45 40.61 -6.38 30.08
N GLY A 46 39.60 -5.75 30.67
CA GLY A 46 39.77 -4.78 31.74
C GLY A 46 40.39 -5.39 33.00
N ASN A 47 41.29 -4.63 33.65
CA ASN A 47 41.94 -5.05 34.89
C ASN A 47 41.06 -4.76 36.13
N LEU A 48 39.84 -5.28 36.10
CA LEU A 48 38.82 -5.13 37.15
C LEU A 48 38.88 -6.29 38.14
N SER A 49 38.49 -6.04 39.40
CA SER A 49 38.29 -7.10 40.40
C SER A 49 37.23 -8.12 39.93
N SER A 50 37.39 -9.39 40.33
CA SER A 50 36.51 -10.50 39.97
C SER A 50 35.03 -10.20 40.27
N ASP A 51 34.73 -9.58 41.42
CA ASP A 51 33.36 -9.25 41.80
C ASP A 51 32.72 -8.19 40.89
N VAL A 52 33.53 -7.22 40.46
CA VAL A 52 33.10 -6.16 39.53
C VAL A 52 32.88 -6.73 38.14
N LYS A 53 33.75 -7.63 37.67
CA LYS A 53 33.54 -8.35 36.41
C LYS A 53 32.24 -9.15 36.43
N ARG A 54 31.97 -9.89 37.52
CA ARG A 54 30.74 -10.67 37.69
C ARG A 54 29.50 -9.79 37.65
N SER A 55 29.48 -8.67 38.37
CA SER A 55 28.36 -7.73 38.35
C SER A 55 28.12 -7.16 36.94
N ASN A 56 29.18 -6.77 36.23
CA ASN A 56 29.07 -6.27 34.86
C ASN A 56 28.53 -7.32 33.88
N TYR A 57 28.96 -8.59 34.00
CA TYR A 57 28.41 -9.67 33.17
C TYR A 57 26.93 -9.92 33.43
N ILE A 58 26.49 -9.86 34.69
CA ILE A 58 25.06 -10.00 35.03
C ILE A 58 24.25 -8.87 34.37
N ARG A 59 24.70 -7.62 34.50
CA ARG A 59 24.05 -6.46 33.85
C ARG A 59 24.00 -6.62 32.33
N LEU A 60 25.11 -6.98 31.68
CA LEU A 60 25.16 -7.16 30.22
C LEU A 60 24.26 -8.32 29.75
N LYS A 61 24.15 -9.39 30.55
CA LYS A 61 23.22 -10.49 30.29
C LYS A 61 21.76 -10.03 30.39
N GLU A 62 21.41 -9.24 31.39
CA GLU A 62 20.06 -8.66 31.53
C GLU A 62 19.74 -7.73 30.35
N GLU A 63 20.68 -6.88 29.94
CA GLU A 63 20.54 -6.03 28.75
C GLU A 63 20.32 -6.85 27.47
N TRP A 64 21.03 -7.97 27.32
CA TRP A 64 20.85 -8.89 26.21
C TRP A 64 19.45 -9.51 26.17
N GLU A 65 18.99 -10.06 27.30
CA GLU A 65 17.65 -10.67 27.40
C GLU A 65 16.56 -9.63 27.17
N ASN A 66 16.71 -8.42 27.72
CA ASN A 66 15.79 -7.31 27.45
C ASN A 66 15.73 -6.98 25.97
N ASN A 67 16.87 -6.86 25.29
CA ASN A 67 16.89 -6.59 23.85
C ASN A 67 16.22 -7.72 23.04
N LYS A 68 16.42 -8.98 23.43
CA LYS A 68 15.77 -10.12 22.80
C LYS A 68 14.24 -10.08 22.96
N ASN A 69 13.75 -9.73 24.15
CA ASN A 69 12.32 -9.56 24.41
C ASN A 69 11.73 -8.42 23.57
N TYR A 70 12.46 -7.29 23.44
CA TYR A 70 12.06 -6.19 22.57
C TYR A 70 12.00 -6.61 21.09
N GLU A 71 12.98 -7.37 20.59
CA GLU A 71 12.97 -7.91 19.22
C GLU A 71 11.73 -8.78 18.96
N GLN A 72 11.39 -9.67 19.90
CA GLN A 72 10.20 -10.53 19.81
C GLN A 72 8.90 -9.73 19.84
N MET A 73 8.80 -8.75 20.74
CA MET A 73 7.62 -7.89 20.84
C MET A 73 7.42 -7.10 19.55
N LEU A 74 8.49 -6.50 19.02
CA LEU A 74 8.46 -5.75 17.76
C LEU A 74 8.04 -6.62 16.58
N GLN A 75 8.57 -7.86 16.51
CA GLN A 75 8.15 -8.83 15.49
C GLN A 75 6.65 -9.11 15.58
N HIS A 76 6.17 -9.48 16.77
CA HIS A 76 4.78 -9.84 17.00
C HIS A 76 3.83 -8.67 16.66
N GLU A 77 4.17 -7.46 17.11
CA GLU A 77 3.37 -6.27 16.83
C GLU A 77 3.33 -5.95 15.34
N THR A 78 4.47 -6.04 14.64
CA THR A 78 4.53 -5.76 13.20
C THR A 78 3.72 -6.77 12.41
N VAL A 79 3.87 -8.07 12.70
CA VAL A 79 3.06 -9.13 12.06
C VAL A 79 1.57 -8.89 12.33
N LYS A 80 1.19 -8.58 13.57
CA LYS A 80 -0.19 -8.27 13.93
C LYS A 80 -0.72 -7.09 13.12
N LYS A 81 0.02 -5.98 13.01
CA LYS A 81 -0.39 -4.80 12.24
C LYS A 81 -0.51 -5.09 10.75
N CYS A 82 0.43 -5.84 10.17
CA CYS A 82 0.37 -6.27 8.77
C CYS A 82 -0.86 -7.16 8.50
N LEU A 83 -1.17 -8.10 9.40
CA LEU A 83 -2.36 -8.94 9.27
C LEU A 83 -3.65 -8.14 9.43
N GLN A 84 -3.71 -7.19 10.37
CA GLN A 84 -4.83 -6.27 10.53
C GLN A 84 -5.05 -5.43 9.27
N ALA A 85 -3.97 -4.89 8.68
CA ALA A 85 -4.04 -4.14 7.43
C ALA A 85 -4.51 -5.01 6.25
N ALA A 86 -4.04 -6.26 6.16
CA ALA A 86 -4.51 -7.20 5.16
C ALA A 86 -6.01 -7.54 5.34
N GLN A 87 -6.46 -7.76 6.58
CA GLN A 87 -7.87 -7.99 6.88
C GLN A 87 -8.74 -6.80 6.46
N LEU A 88 -8.32 -5.59 6.82
CA LEU A 88 -9.02 -4.36 6.41
C LEU A 88 -9.05 -4.23 4.88
N GLY A 89 -7.95 -4.55 4.19
CA GLY A 89 -7.92 -4.56 2.73
C GLY A 89 -8.92 -5.56 2.11
N MET A 90 -9.12 -6.73 2.72
CA MET A 90 -10.19 -7.65 2.30
C MET A 90 -11.58 -7.09 2.54
N GLU A 91 -11.81 -6.40 3.66
CA GLU A 91 -13.10 -5.75 3.95
C GLU A 91 -13.39 -4.63 2.96
N VAL A 92 -12.40 -3.77 2.66
CA VAL A 92 -12.51 -2.73 1.63
C VAL A 92 -12.77 -3.35 0.26
N ARG A 93 -12.11 -4.45 -0.10
CA ARG A 93 -12.42 -5.18 -1.35
C ARG A 93 -13.86 -5.67 -1.38
N ARG A 94 -14.36 -6.29 -0.30
CA ARG A 94 -15.75 -6.74 -0.22
C ARG A 94 -16.73 -5.58 -0.34
N LEU A 95 -16.41 -4.44 0.27
CA LEU A 95 -17.18 -3.22 0.11
C LEU A 95 -17.17 -2.79 -1.36
N ILE A 96 -16.01 -2.68 -2.02
CA ILE A 96 -15.93 -2.32 -3.44
C ILE A 96 -16.74 -3.29 -4.31
N ASP A 97 -16.68 -4.61 -4.04
CA ASP A 97 -17.47 -5.61 -4.76
C ASP A 97 -18.98 -5.42 -4.53
N LYS A 98 -19.41 -5.09 -3.31
CA LYS A 98 -20.82 -4.77 -3.00
C LYS A 98 -21.27 -3.45 -3.64
N TYR A 99 -20.46 -2.40 -3.55
CA TYR A 99 -20.78 -1.09 -4.15
C TYR A 99 -20.72 -1.08 -5.68
N SER A 100 -20.20 -2.13 -6.32
CA SER A 100 -20.28 -2.28 -7.78
C SER A 100 -21.69 -2.62 -8.28
N LYS A 101 -22.57 -3.05 -7.37
CA LYS A 101 -24.00 -3.29 -7.61
C LYS A 101 -24.79 -2.86 -6.39
N LEU A 102 -25.23 -1.60 -6.34
CA LEU A 102 -26.15 -1.15 -5.31
C LEU A 102 -27.44 -1.98 -5.38
N SER A 103 -27.73 -2.70 -4.30
CA SER A 103 -29.04 -3.28 -4.02
C SER A 103 -29.78 -2.42 -2.99
N LEU A 104 -31.10 -2.62 -2.87
CA LEU A 104 -31.93 -1.92 -1.89
C LEU A 104 -31.50 -2.29 -0.45
N GLU A 105 -31.16 -3.56 -0.22
CA GLU A 105 -30.58 -4.03 1.05
C GLU A 105 -29.24 -3.35 1.39
N ASP A 106 -28.35 -3.16 0.41
CA ASP A 106 -27.07 -2.49 0.64
C ASP A 106 -27.28 -1.03 1.04
N LEU A 107 -28.21 -0.31 0.39
CA LEU A 107 -28.57 1.06 0.77
C LEU A 107 -29.05 1.16 2.22
N ASN A 108 -29.91 0.25 2.65
CA ASN A 108 -30.40 0.24 4.03
C ASN A 108 -29.25 0.02 5.04
N TYR A 109 -28.33 -0.89 4.73
CA TYR A 109 -27.14 -1.12 5.55
C TYR A 109 -26.23 0.12 5.63
N ILE A 110 -26.00 0.79 4.49
CA ILE A 110 -25.12 1.97 4.41
C ILE A 110 -25.70 3.13 5.21
N VAL A 111 -26.99 3.42 5.06
CA VAL A 111 -27.65 4.49 5.79
C VAL A 111 -27.56 4.24 7.29
N SER A 112 -27.84 3.00 7.72
CA SER A 112 -27.69 2.59 9.12
C SER A 112 -26.26 2.77 9.65
N ALA A 113 -25.24 2.36 8.88
CA ALA A 113 -23.84 2.47 9.27
C ALA A 113 -23.36 3.93 9.35
N ILE A 114 -23.79 4.78 8.41
CA ILE A 114 -23.47 6.22 8.43
C ILE A 114 -24.11 6.90 9.64
N LEU A 115 -25.34 6.53 10.00
CA LEU A 115 -26.01 7.07 11.18
C LEU A 115 -25.34 6.63 12.49
N ASP A 116 -24.88 5.38 12.58
CA ASP A 116 -24.12 4.90 13.73
C ASP A 116 -22.79 5.66 13.88
N GLU A 117 -22.06 5.86 12.78
CA GLU A 117 -20.79 6.59 12.80
C GLU A 117 -20.98 8.09 13.06
N ALA A 118 -22.02 8.70 12.48
CA ALA A 118 -22.39 10.08 12.77
C ALA A 118 -22.78 10.26 14.25
N GLY A 119 -23.42 9.25 14.85
CA GLY A 119 -23.72 9.21 16.28
C GLY A 119 -22.46 9.18 17.13
N ASN A 120 -21.50 8.31 16.77
CA ASN A 120 -20.20 8.22 17.44
C ASN A 120 -19.41 9.54 17.38
N ILE A 121 -19.44 10.23 16.23
CA ILE A 121 -18.69 11.48 16.02
C ILE A 121 -19.37 12.67 16.68
N SER A 122 -20.69 12.79 16.55
CA SER A 122 -21.44 13.96 17.03
C SER A 122 -21.93 13.85 18.47
N GLY A 123 -21.90 12.65 19.05
CA GLY A 123 -22.47 12.35 20.36
C GLY A 123 -24.01 12.41 20.41
N LYS A 124 -24.68 12.51 19.25
CA LYS A 124 -26.14 12.52 19.14
C LYS A 124 -26.66 11.11 18.91
N ASP A 125 -27.84 10.82 19.47
CA ASP A 125 -28.55 9.58 19.19
C ASP A 125 -29.35 9.70 17.88
N PHE A 126 -29.06 8.82 16.93
CA PHE A 126 -29.79 8.70 15.66
C PHE A 126 -30.65 7.43 15.59
N GLY A 127 -30.90 6.75 16.72
CA GLY A 127 -31.68 5.52 16.80
C GLY A 127 -33.08 5.63 16.19
N GLU A 128 -33.81 6.72 16.46
CA GLU A 128 -35.14 6.95 15.86
C GLU A 128 -35.09 7.11 14.34
N LEU A 129 -34.07 7.81 13.83
CA LEU A 129 -33.90 8.02 12.39
C LEU A 129 -33.53 6.71 11.69
N LYS A 130 -32.74 5.86 12.35
CA LYS A 130 -32.40 4.52 11.89
C LYS A 130 -33.62 3.62 11.80
N LEU A 131 -34.49 3.64 12.82
CA LEU A 131 -35.75 2.89 12.80
C LEU A 131 -36.66 3.33 11.66
N LYS A 132 -36.88 4.65 11.51
CA LYS A 132 -37.68 5.20 10.40
C LYS A 132 -37.10 4.86 9.03
N SER A 133 -35.77 4.90 8.90
CA SER A 133 -35.10 4.49 7.67
C SER A 133 -35.44 3.02 7.34
N ASN A 134 -35.28 2.12 8.30
CA ASN A 134 -35.60 0.70 8.11
C ASN A 134 -37.08 0.47 7.74
N GLU A 135 -38.01 1.19 8.38
CA GLU A 135 -39.44 1.10 8.07
C GLU A 135 -39.73 1.50 6.62
N VAL A 136 -39.15 2.61 6.14
CA VAL A 136 -39.30 3.06 4.74
C VAL A 136 -38.73 2.04 3.76
N PHE A 137 -37.57 1.43 4.06
CA PHE A 137 -36.98 0.41 3.20
C PHE A 137 -37.85 -0.86 3.14
N GLU A 138 -38.44 -1.28 4.25
CA GLU A 138 -39.37 -2.42 4.28
C GLU A 138 -40.67 -2.10 3.52
N GLU A 139 -41.19 -0.88 3.61
CA GLU A 139 -42.37 -0.44 2.86
C GLU A 139 -42.10 -0.46 1.34
N ILE A 140 -40.96 0.08 0.90
CA ILE A 140 -40.55 0.05 -0.51
C ILE A 140 -40.42 -1.40 -1.01
N LYS A 141 -39.91 -2.30 -0.18
CA LYS A 141 -39.73 -3.72 -0.53
C LYS A 141 -41.04 -4.49 -0.62
N GLN A 142 -42.02 -4.15 0.22
CA GLN A 142 -43.32 -4.83 0.27
C GLN A 142 -44.29 -4.33 -0.81
N ASP A 143 -44.16 -3.07 -1.25
CA ASP A 143 -44.97 -2.53 -2.33
C ASP A 143 -44.38 -2.88 -3.72
N PRO A 144 -45.10 -3.64 -4.57
CA PRO A 144 -44.62 -4.03 -5.89
C PRO A 144 -44.29 -2.85 -6.82
N ILE A 145 -44.98 -1.72 -6.70
CA ILE A 145 -44.77 -0.54 -7.54
C ILE A 145 -43.47 0.15 -7.13
N TRP A 146 -43.30 0.39 -5.83
CA TRP A 146 -42.11 1.03 -5.30
C TRP A 146 -40.86 0.15 -5.44
N ASN A 147 -40.98 -1.16 -5.24
CA ASN A 147 -39.85 -2.06 -5.44
C ASN A 147 -39.35 -2.06 -6.88
N ASN A 148 -40.26 -2.15 -7.87
CA ASN A 148 -39.88 -2.10 -9.29
C ASN A 148 -39.23 -0.75 -9.66
N MET A 149 -39.75 0.35 -9.12
CA MET A 149 -39.18 1.68 -9.36
C MET A 149 -37.80 1.83 -8.71
N ALA A 150 -37.64 1.33 -7.48
CA ALA A 150 -36.36 1.32 -6.78
C ALA A 150 -35.33 0.46 -7.54
N GLU A 151 -35.69 -0.75 -7.98
CA GLU A 151 -34.82 -1.61 -8.79
C GLU A 151 -34.43 -0.95 -10.12
N THR A 152 -35.36 -0.22 -10.76
CA THR A 152 -35.08 0.51 -12.00
C THR A 152 -34.06 1.61 -11.79
N VAL A 153 -34.27 2.49 -10.80
CA VAL A 153 -33.34 3.58 -10.46
C VAL A 153 -31.98 3.03 -10.04
N LEU A 154 -31.96 1.95 -9.24
CA LEU A 154 -30.72 1.29 -8.85
C LEU A 154 -29.97 0.69 -10.04
N SER A 155 -30.69 0.09 -11.00
CA SER A 155 -30.11 -0.43 -12.24
C SER A 155 -29.50 0.68 -13.09
N GLU A 156 -30.19 1.82 -13.24
CA GLU A 156 -29.68 3.01 -13.95
C GLU A 156 -28.38 3.53 -13.30
N ILE A 157 -28.38 3.74 -11.98
CA ILE A 157 -27.19 4.19 -11.23
C ILE A 157 -26.05 3.19 -11.38
N ASN A 158 -26.31 1.89 -11.26
CA ASN A 158 -25.29 0.86 -11.43
C ASN A 158 -24.69 0.88 -12.85
N ASN A 159 -25.51 1.09 -13.87
CA ASN A 159 -25.05 1.20 -15.26
C ASN A 159 -24.18 2.45 -15.48
N GLU A 160 -24.51 3.58 -14.87
CA GLU A 160 -23.68 4.80 -14.91
C GLU A 160 -22.34 4.63 -14.18
N ILE A 161 -22.33 3.95 -13.03
CA ILE A 161 -21.10 3.61 -12.30
C ILE A 161 -20.19 2.71 -13.15
N LEU A 162 -20.78 1.75 -13.87
CA LEU A 162 -20.04 0.88 -14.79
C LEU A 162 -19.52 1.65 -16.01
N ALA A 163 -20.34 2.51 -16.62
CA ALA A 163 -19.95 3.33 -17.77
C ALA A 163 -18.81 4.31 -17.44
N SER A 164 -18.89 5.00 -16.29
CA SER A 164 -17.83 5.90 -15.81
C SER A 164 -16.53 5.17 -15.44
N SER A 165 -16.61 3.87 -15.12
CA SER A 165 -15.43 3.04 -14.87
C SER A 165 -14.70 2.55 -16.13
N SER A 166 -15.37 2.55 -17.29
CA SER A 166 -14.84 2.07 -18.58
C SER A 166 -14.20 3.19 -19.44
N GLY A 167 -14.56 4.46 -19.21
CA GLY A 167 -14.14 5.61 -20.03
C GLY A 167 -12.81 6.29 -19.67
N SER A 168 -11.81 5.59 -19.11
CA SER A 168 -10.51 6.23 -18.75
C SER A 168 -9.27 5.55 -19.33
N ASN A 169 -9.34 5.22 -20.63
CA ASN A 169 -8.19 4.96 -21.51
C ASN A 169 -8.43 5.68 -22.86
N GLU A 170 -7.36 6.27 -23.42
CA GLU A 170 -7.28 7.15 -24.62
C GLU A 170 -7.60 8.63 -24.32
N THR A 171 -6.67 9.60 -24.37
CA THR A 171 -5.68 9.88 -25.42
C THR A 171 -4.57 10.78 -24.86
N LEU A 172 -3.31 10.33 -24.91
CA LEU A 172 -2.15 11.22 -24.87
C LEU A 172 -1.59 11.27 -26.29
N THR A 173 -2.20 12.08 -27.16
CA THR A 173 -1.65 12.40 -28.47
C THR A 173 -0.55 13.44 -28.29
N THR A 174 0.68 13.03 -28.57
CA THR A 174 1.83 13.91 -28.78
C THR A 174 1.58 14.77 -30.02
N SER A 175 1.11 16.00 -29.82
CA SER A 175 1.12 17.02 -30.87
C SER A 175 2.48 17.71 -30.90
N THR A 176 3.30 17.28 -31.84
CA THR A 176 4.39 18.06 -32.43
C THR A 176 3.83 19.31 -33.09
N ASN A 177 4.22 20.51 -32.63
CA ASN A 177 4.06 21.74 -33.39
C ASN A 177 5.44 22.31 -33.74
N LYS A 178 5.68 22.42 -35.05
CA LYS A 178 6.79 23.12 -35.70
C LYS A 178 6.32 24.51 -36.11
N GLU A 179 7.26 25.46 -36.08
CA GLU A 179 7.35 26.70 -36.89
C GLU A 179 6.40 27.85 -36.47
N ASN A 180 6.79 29.13 -36.40
CA ASN A 180 8.04 29.82 -36.74
C ASN A 180 8.04 31.28 -36.20
N GLU A 181 9.20 31.96 -36.32
CA GLU A 181 9.39 33.43 -36.51
C GLU A 181 9.32 34.39 -35.28
N THR A 182 10.21 35.37 -35.02
CA THR A 182 11.43 35.94 -35.66
C THR A 182 12.12 36.89 -34.65
N LEU A 183 13.46 36.94 -34.57
CA LEU A 183 14.32 38.17 -34.64
C LEU A 183 15.74 37.93 -34.07
N MET A 184 16.70 38.09 -34.99
CA MET A 184 18.17 38.10 -34.96
C MET A 184 18.78 39.26 -34.12
N PRO A 185 20.13 39.53 -34.11
CA PRO A 185 21.33 38.77 -34.53
C PRO A 185 22.41 38.73 -33.39
N THR A 186 23.58 38.09 -33.41
CA THR A 186 24.77 38.19 -34.28
C THR A 186 25.88 37.33 -33.63
N THR A 187 26.75 36.71 -34.43
CA THR A 187 28.24 36.83 -34.40
C THR A 187 28.94 35.51 -34.74
N ASN A 188 29.66 35.57 -35.87
CA ASN A 188 30.57 34.58 -36.43
C ASN A 188 31.70 34.15 -35.49
N LYS A 189 32.12 32.89 -35.62
CA LYS A 189 33.52 32.54 -35.93
C LYS A 189 33.64 31.09 -36.43
N GLU A 190 33.87 31.00 -37.74
CA GLU A 190 34.85 30.15 -38.43
C GLU A 190 35.75 29.24 -37.56
N ILE A 191 35.92 27.97 -37.96
CA ILE A 191 37.18 27.38 -38.46
C ILE A 191 36.98 25.90 -38.86
N VAL A 192 37.11 25.67 -40.18
CA VAL A 192 37.93 24.67 -40.90
C VAL A 192 37.74 23.14 -40.67
N GLU A 193 37.22 22.53 -41.74
CA GLU A 193 37.60 21.26 -42.41
C GLU A 193 38.72 20.37 -41.86
N THR A 194 38.46 19.05 -41.85
CA THR A 194 39.14 17.97 -42.62
C THR A 194 38.60 16.64 -42.07
N SER A 195 37.78 15.90 -42.81
CA SER A 195 38.16 14.88 -43.80
C SER A 195 39.33 14.01 -43.34
N ASP A 196 39.05 12.79 -42.87
CA ASP A 196 39.63 11.62 -43.52
C ASP A 196 38.91 10.31 -43.21
N THR A 197 38.75 9.58 -44.30
CA THR A 197 38.19 8.24 -44.52
C THR A 197 39.07 7.13 -43.94
N ALA A 198 38.46 6.02 -43.50
CA ALA A 198 38.75 4.69 -44.07
C ALA A 198 37.94 3.57 -43.42
N THR A 199 37.23 2.86 -44.27
CA THR A 199 36.51 1.60 -44.10
C THR A 199 37.47 0.41 -44.23
N MET A 200 37.22 -0.69 -43.50
CA MET A 200 37.29 -2.12 -43.92
C MET A 200 37.41 -3.01 -42.66
N VAL A 201 36.43 -3.82 -42.28
CA VAL A 201 35.88 -5.07 -42.87
C VAL A 201 36.75 -6.32 -42.61
N THR A 202 36.11 -7.30 -41.96
CA THR A 202 36.40 -8.77 -41.86
C THR A 202 37.59 -9.21 -41.00
N LYS A 203 37.58 -10.32 -40.24
CA LYS A 203 36.89 -11.62 -40.36
C LYS A 203 37.08 -12.40 -39.03
N GLU A 204 36.09 -13.19 -38.61
CA GLU A 204 36.32 -14.35 -37.72
C GLU A 204 37.17 -15.43 -38.44
N PRO A 205 37.79 -16.39 -37.71
CA PRO A 205 37.05 -17.62 -37.43
C PRO A 205 37.32 -18.29 -36.08
N VAL A 206 36.30 -19.07 -35.70
CA VAL A 206 36.25 -20.19 -34.74
C VAL A 206 37.47 -21.12 -34.80
N SER A 207 37.91 -21.61 -33.63
CA SER A 207 38.50 -22.96 -33.52
C SER A 207 38.09 -23.64 -32.21
N VAL A 208 37.78 -24.92 -32.39
CA VAL A 208 37.25 -25.92 -31.45
C VAL A 208 38.41 -26.76 -30.88
N VAL A 209 38.10 -27.55 -29.85
CA VAL A 209 38.79 -28.78 -29.37
C VAL A 209 39.94 -28.47 -28.38
N LYS A 210 39.91 -28.93 -27.12
CA LYS A 210 39.70 -30.30 -26.63
C LYS A 210 39.26 -30.33 -25.18
#